data_AF-A0A137QXW4-F1
#
_entry.id   AF-A0A137QXW4-F1
#
_cell.length_a   1.000
_cell.length_b   1.000
_cell.length_c   1.000
_cell.angle_alpha   90.00
_cell.angle_beta   90.00
_cell.angle_gamma   90.00
#
_symmetry.space_group_name_H-M   'P 1'
#
loop_
_entity.id
_entity.type
_entity.pdbx_description
1 polymer ?
#
loop_
_entity_poly.entity_id
_entity_poly.type
_entity_poly.pdbx_seq_one_letter_code
_entity_poly.pdbx_strand_id
1 'polypeptide(L)'
;MVQYNQKNWVNKAPLVKFAINSSISASTKFAPFELNYGYLPSIIQDSWMADTVHQGVKVFAEAALLNIAAAHDAIIEAGVFQTHQANKH
;
A
#
# COMPACT_ATOMS: atom_id res chain seq x y z
N MET A 1 -5.50 -6.43 -3.99
CA MET A 1 -6.78 -6.24 -3.28
C MET A 1 -7.21 -7.49 -2.52
N VAL A 2 -8.18 -7.36 -1.60
CA VAL A 2 -8.87 -8.52 -1.01
C VAL A 2 -9.70 -9.19 -2.12
N GLN A 3 -9.60 -10.52 -2.23
CA GLN A 3 -10.36 -11.30 -3.21
C GLN A 3 -11.84 -11.31 -2.84
N TYR A 4 -12.71 -11.54 -3.84
CA TYR A 4 -14.16 -11.62 -3.63
C TYR A 4 -14.55 -12.64 -2.54
N ASN A 5 -13.87 -13.79 -2.49
CA ASN A 5 -14.09 -14.83 -1.48
C ASN A 5 -13.56 -14.46 -0.07
N GLN A 6 -12.95 -13.28 0.08
CA GLN A 6 -12.32 -12.72 1.27
C GLN A 6 -11.19 -13.55 1.88
N LYS A 7 -10.80 -14.71 1.34
CA LYS A 7 -9.87 -15.64 2.00
C LYS A 7 -8.44 -15.12 2.14
N ASN A 8 -8.06 -14.11 1.36
CA ASN A 8 -6.70 -13.56 1.36
C ASN A 8 -6.52 -12.33 2.26
N TRP A 9 -7.52 -11.95 3.07
CA TRP A 9 -7.47 -10.72 3.88
C TRP A 9 -6.30 -10.70 4.86
N VAL A 10 -5.95 -11.84 5.46
CA VAL A 10 -4.82 -11.98 6.41
C VAL A 10 -3.51 -11.56 5.74
N ASN A 11 -3.30 -11.97 4.49
CA ASN A 11 -2.10 -11.62 3.72
C ASN A 11 -2.05 -10.14 3.34
N LYS A 12 -3.15 -9.39 3.49
CA LYS A 12 -3.22 -7.95 3.24
C LYS A 12 -3.08 -7.12 4.52
N ALA A 13 -3.28 -7.70 5.70
CA ALA A 13 -3.22 -7.00 6.98
C ALA A 13 -1.90 -6.24 7.22
N PRO A 14 -0.71 -6.79 6.89
CA PRO A 14 0.55 -6.05 7.05
C PRO A 14 0.59 -4.76 6.23
N LEU A 15 0.10 -4.79 4.99
CA LEU A 15 0.07 -3.64 4.11
C LEU A 15 -0.92 -2.57 4.61
N VAL A 16 -2.09 -3.00 5.10
CA VAL A 16 -3.08 -2.09 5.71
C VAL A 16 -2.50 -1.42 6.95
N LYS A 17 -1.84 -2.19 7.83
CA LYS A 17 -1.16 -1.63 9.01
C LYS A 17 -0.10 -0.61 8.61
N PHE A 18 0.69 -0.89 7.58
CA PHE A 18 1.69 0.05 7.08
C PHE A 18 1.03 1.34 6.57
N ALA A 19 0.02 1.24 5.72
CA ALA A 19 -0.71 2.40 5.19
C ALA A 19 -1.31 3.28 6.29
N ILE A 20 -1.92 2.67 7.31
CA ILE A 20 -2.47 3.40 8.47
C ILE A 20 -1.36 4.12 9.24
N ASN A 21 -0.24 3.44 9.51
CA ASN A 21 0.87 4.04 10.27
C ASN A 21 1.67 5.08 9.48
N SER A 22 1.56 5.08 8.15
CA SER A 22 2.16 6.09 7.28
C SER A 22 1.24 7.26 6.96
N SER A 23 -0.04 7.19 7.32
CA SER A 23 -1.02 8.23 7.00
C SER A 23 -0.99 9.37 8.02
N ILE A 24 -0.91 10.60 7.52
CA ILE A 24 -0.98 11.81 8.36
C ILE A 24 -2.38 11.91 8.98
N SER A 25 -2.43 11.97 10.31
CA SER A 25 -3.70 12.18 11.01
C SER A 25 -4.14 13.65 10.95
N ALA A 26 -5.44 13.87 10.73
CA ALA A 26 -6.01 15.20 10.71
C ALA A 26 -5.93 15.92 12.07
N SER A 27 -5.94 15.19 13.18
CA SER A 27 -5.94 15.74 14.55
C SER A 27 -4.54 16.09 15.04
N THR A 28 -3.55 15.23 14.77
CA THR A 28 -2.17 15.43 15.24
C THR A 28 -1.28 16.11 14.21
N LYS A 29 -1.66 16.09 12.92
CA LYS A 29 -0.84 16.53 11.78
C LYS A 29 0.43 15.69 11.55
N PHE A 30 0.55 14.55 12.21
CA PHE A 30 1.67 13.62 12.06
C PHE A 30 1.18 12.21 11.75
N ALA A 31 2.00 11.44 11.04
CA ALA A 31 1.79 10.01 10.89
C ALA A 31 2.23 9.25 12.16
N PRO A 32 1.59 8.12 12.53
CA PRO A 32 2.03 7.31 13.66
C PRO A 32 3.49 6.86 13.59
N PHE A 33 4.03 6.55 12.41
CA PHE A 33 5.45 6.20 12.30
C PHE A 33 6.38 7.37 12.70
N GLU A 34 6.05 8.60 12.30
CA GLU A 34 6.82 9.78 12.68
C GLU A 34 6.79 9.99 14.20
N LEU A 35 5.61 9.82 14.82
CA LEU A 35 5.45 10.00 16.27
C LEU A 35 6.18 8.93 17.09
N ASN A 36 6.20 7.68 16.62
CA ASN A 36 6.78 6.56 17.39
C ASN A 36 8.28 6.37 17.13
N TYR A 37 8.75 6.66 15.92
CA TYR A 37 10.11 6.33 15.48
C TYR A 37 10.92 7.53 14.98
N GLY A 38 10.29 8.70 14.80
CA GLY A 38 10.97 9.92 14.35
C GLY A 38 11.25 9.96 12.85
N TYR A 39 10.77 9.00 12.06
CA TYR A 39 10.87 9.01 10.61
C TYR A 39 9.66 8.32 9.96
N LEU A 40 9.43 8.61 8.68
CA LEU A 40 8.42 7.94 7.88
C LEU A 40 9.09 6.88 7.00
N PRO A 41 8.86 5.58 7.24
CA PRO A 41 9.38 4.51 6.38
C PRO A 41 8.87 4.65 4.94
N SER A 42 9.73 4.33 3.99
CA SER A 42 9.43 4.43 2.56
C SER A 42 9.72 3.09 1.90
N ILE A 43 8.67 2.44 1.39
CA ILE A 43 8.76 1.10 0.76
C ILE A 43 9.87 1.03 -0.30
N ILE A 44 10.05 2.09 -1.10
CA ILE A 44 11.06 2.13 -2.17
C ILE A 44 12.47 2.19 -1.57
N GLN A 45 12.71 3.12 -0.64
CA GLN A 45 14.03 3.29 -0.01
C GLN A 45 14.39 2.08 0.86
N ASP A 46 13.43 1.58 1.63
CA ASP A 46 13.61 0.43 2.53
C ASP A 46 13.87 -0.85 1.73
N SER A 47 13.26 -1.03 0.55
CA SER A 47 13.53 -2.21 -0.30
C SER A 47 14.96 -2.25 -0.81
N TRP A 48 15.56 -1.09 -1.10
CA TRP A 48 16.94 -0.98 -1.62
C TRP A 48 17.98 -1.09 -0.50
N MET A 49 17.63 -0.65 0.71
CA MET A 49 18.48 -0.78 1.90
C MET A 49 18.37 -2.16 2.57
N ALA A 50 17.31 -2.92 2.31
CA ALA A 50 17.04 -4.20 2.95
C ALA A 50 18.09 -5.30 2.66
N ASP A 51 18.90 -5.17 1.60
CA ASP A 51 20.02 -6.09 1.31
C ASP A 51 21.08 -6.11 2.43
N THR A 52 21.09 -5.11 3.33
CA THR A 52 22.07 -5.01 4.41
C THR A 52 21.56 -5.46 5.78
N VAL A 53 20.25 -5.61 6.01
CA VAL A 53 19.76 -5.79 7.39
C VAL A 53 18.70 -6.88 7.55
N HIS A 54 17.53 -6.91 6.88
CA HIS A 54 16.45 -7.86 7.24
C HIS A 54 15.64 -8.38 6.02
N GLN A 55 15.79 -9.68 5.70
CA GLN A 55 15.08 -10.35 4.59
C GLN A 55 13.54 -10.19 4.64
N GLY A 56 12.96 -10.17 5.84
CA GLY A 56 11.50 -9.99 6.00
C GLY A 56 11.02 -8.61 5.55
N VAL A 57 11.83 -7.56 5.73
CA VAL A 57 11.51 -6.19 5.28
C VAL A 57 11.54 -6.14 3.75
N LYS A 58 12.52 -6.79 3.12
CA LYS A 58 12.61 -6.90 1.66
C LYS A 58 11.38 -7.57 1.06
N VAL A 59 11.02 -8.74 1.57
CA VAL A 59 9.85 -9.51 1.10
C VAL A 59 8.56 -8.70 1.27
N PHE A 60 8.40 -8.00 2.38
CA PHE A 60 7.25 -7.12 2.60
C PHE A 60 7.22 -5.96 1.61
N ALA A 61 8.36 -5.27 1.41
CA ALA A 61 8.44 -4.12 0.52
C ALA A 61 8.16 -4.50 -0.94
N GLU A 62 8.73 -5.60 -1.42
CA GLU A 62 8.45 -6.16 -2.74
C GLU A 62 6.96 -6.52 -2.91
N ALA A 63 6.38 -7.20 -1.92
CA ALA A 63 4.96 -7.52 -1.94
C ALA A 63 4.09 -6.25 -1.94
N ALA A 64 4.47 -5.21 -1.21
CA ALA A 64 3.77 -3.94 -1.18
C ALA A 64 3.82 -3.25 -2.56
N LEU A 65 5.00 -3.19 -3.20
CA LEU A 65 5.16 -2.62 -4.54
C LEU A 65 4.29 -3.35 -5.59
N LEU A 66 4.27 -4.68 -5.57
CA LEU A 66 3.40 -5.47 -6.45
C LEU A 66 1.91 -5.18 -6.22
N ASN A 67 1.49 -4.99 -4.97
CA ASN A 67 0.10 -4.64 -4.67
C ASN A 67 -0.25 -3.22 -5.12
N ILE A 68 0.69 -2.26 -5.04
CA ILE A 68 0.50 -0.90 -5.55
C ILE A 68 0.34 -0.92 -7.07
N ALA A 69 1.19 -1.65 -7.79
CA ALA A 69 1.09 -1.81 -9.23
C ALA A 69 -0.27 -2.43 -9.63
N ALA A 70 -0.67 -3.53 -8.99
CA ALA A 70 -1.96 -4.16 -9.25
C ALA A 70 -3.16 -3.24 -8.92
N ALA A 71 -3.05 -2.41 -7.88
CA ALA A 71 -4.10 -1.45 -7.54
C ALA A 71 -4.17 -0.32 -8.57
N HIS A 72 -3.04 0.15 -9.06
CA HIS A 72 -2.95 1.16 -10.11
C HIS A 72 -3.63 0.69 -11.40
N ASP A 73 -3.32 -0.53 -11.87
CA ASP A 73 -3.92 -1.10 -13.07
C ASP A 73 -5.44 -1.26 -12.93
N ALA A 74 -5.91 -1.72 -11.77
CA ALA A 74 -7.33 -1.87 -11.49
C ALA A 74 -8.08 -0.51 -11.46
N ILE A 75 -7.43 0.55 -10.97
CA ILE A 75 -8.02 1.90 -10.99
C ILE A 75 -8.12 2.42 -12.43
N ILE A 76 -7.10 2.22 -13.25
CA ILE A 76 -7.13 2.59 -14.67
C ILE A 76 -8.25 1.84 -15.39
N GLU A 77 -8.33 0.52 -15.20
CA GLU A 77 -9.38 -0.31 -15.80
C GLU A 77 -10.78 0.16 -15.38
N ALA A 78 -10.98 0.44 -14.09
CA ALA A 78 -12.24 0.96 -13.57
C ALA A 78 -12.60 2.32 -14.19
N GLY A 79 -11.62 3.22 -14.36
CA GLY A 79 -11.84 4.52 -15.00
C GLY A 79 -12.22 4.40 -16.48
N VAL A 80 -11.57 3.51 -17.23
CA VAL A 80 -11.92 3.21 -18.63
C VAL A 80 -13.36 2.68 -18.71
N PHE A 81 -13.72 1.74 -17.84
CA PHE A 81 -15.07 1.18 -17.79
C PHE A 81 -16.13 2.25 -17.45
N GLN A 82 -15.88 3.06 -16.42
CA GLN A 82 -16.76 4.16 -16.02
C GLN A 82 -16.99 5.16 -17.17
N THR A 83 -15.92 5.56 -17.86
CA THR A 83 -15.99 6.49 -19.00
C THR A 83 -16.79 5.88 -20.16
N HIS A 84 -16.56 4.60 -20.46
CA HIS A 84 -17.32 3.90 -21.50
C HIS A 84 -18.82 3.81 -21.19
N GLN A 85 -19.20 3.60 -19.93
CA GLN A 85 -20.61 3.59 -19.51
C GLN A 85 -21.23 5.00 -19.51
N ALA A 86 -20.47 6.01 -19.06
CA ALA A 86 -20.92 7.40 -19.08
C ALA A 86 -21.24 7.89 -20.51
N ASN A 87 -20.45 7.47 -21.50
CA ASN A 87 -20.63 7.84 -22.91
C ASN A 87 -21.79 7.11 -23.63
N LYS A 88 -22.50 6.19 -22.96
CA LYS A 88 -23.69 5.50 -23.52
C LYS A 88 -25.01 6.22 -23.23
N HIS A 89 -24.98 7.23 -22.37
CA HIS A 89 -26.11 8.07 -21.98
C HIS A 89 -25.91 9.50 -22.50
#